data_AF-A0A2V8Y384-F1
#
_entry.id   AF-A0A2V8Y384-F1
#
_cell.length_a   1.000
_cell.length_b   1.000
_cell.length_c   1.000
_cell.angle_alpha   90.00
_cell.angle_beta   90.00
_cell.angle_gamma   90.00
#
_symmetry.space_group_name_H-M   'P 1'
#
loop_
_entity.id
_entity.type
_entity.pdbx_description
1 polymer ?
#
loop_
_entity_poly.entity_id
_entity_poly.type
_entity_poly.pdbx_seq_one_letter_code
_entity_poly.pdbx_strand_id
1 'polypeptide(L)'
;MVRPLEHCNLLWQRKLRRAERNKLHERPQMTGAVARQILRGHPSFQQRHNAPFPIADRLYKVLRWTKQGGLPWLLLGLLVCAPIVRAQIAGFDRQSIEIFGTVFVEGANRPIGDIIVNIGSLTGGPFVSVLTDWNGRFHMRGLDPGMYEIVVEAPGYEPVRETLRLYGPSPPLELHLRESNPSPVRRTDYAVSVRELRIPGKARTAFEKGLERLAKNDADGSRTQFVRATTAFPDYYEAYYHIGVADLRLGREEDAAQAFQKAIDLSGGHYAWAQFALGLLLCRRGEYAEAETVIRKGLDVDGSPATGHLFLSVALFRLNRLEDAEKSAREALLRRPGFALAYLVLADVHGRRGEYARQLQNLDAYLKLEPDGPASKRVREVREVVRRIVFRTKDEE
;
A
#
# COMPACT_ATOMS: atom_id res chain seq x y z
N MET A 1 13.31 -55.50 -59.27
CA MET A 1 13.37 -54.92 -57.91
C MET A 1 13.19 -56.04 -56.91
N VAL A 2 13.91 -56.04 -55.78
CA VAL A 2 14.15 -57.25 -54.96
C VAL A 2 13.95 -56.99 -53.45
N ARG A 3 13.58 -58.07 -52.76
CA ARG A 3 13.59 -58.38 -51.30
C ARG A 3 14.93 -58.01 -50.56
N PRO A 4 15.13 -58.31 -49.25
CA PRO A 4 14.32 -58.09 -48.02
C PRO A 4 15.18 -57.81 -46.73
N LEU A 5 14.61 -58.06 -45.53
CA LEU A 5 15.21 -58.57 -44.26
C LEU A 5 16.20 -57.74 -43.40
N GLU A 6 15.86 -57.67 -42.10
CA GLU A 6 16.60 -58.01 -40.86
C GLU A 6 18.11 -57.68 -40.59
N HIS A 7 18.45 -57.78 -39.29
CA HIS A 7 19.80 -57.95 -38.69
C HIS A 7 20.77 -56.74 -38.72
N CYS A 8 21.78 -56.63 -37.83
CA CYS A 8 21.89 -56.97 -36.40
C CYS A 8 23.20 -56.40 -35.81
N ASN A 9 23.32 -56.41 -34.47
CA ASN A 9 24.58 -56.28 -33.70
C ASN A 9 25.30 -54.90 -33.77
N LEU A 10 25.76 -54.27 -32.67
CA LEU A 10 26.68 -54.71 -31.61
C LEU A 10 28.08 -55.10 -32.13
N LEU A 11 29.09 -54.22 -31.96
CA LEU A 11 30.48 -54.57 -31.53
C LEU A 11 31.53 -53.42 -31.61
N TRP A 12 31.17 -52.16 -31.35
CA TRP A 12 32.14 -51.10 -31.01
C TRP A 12 31.68 -50.36 -29.74
N GLN A 13 32.36 -50.44 -28.59
CA GLN A 13 33.39 -51.41 -28.18
C GLN A 13 33.15 -51.89 -26.74
N ARG A 14 33.49 -53.16 -26.45
CA ARG A 14 33.82 -53.65 -25.10
C ARG A 14 35.31 -53.99 -25.03
N LYS A 15 36.13 -53.10 -24.46
CA LYS A 15 37.41 -53.45 -23.80
C LYS A 15 37.45 -52.72 -22.45
N LEU A 16 37.33 -53.49 -21.36
CA LEU A 16 38.42 -53.78 -20.40
C LEU A 16 38.82 -52.51 -19.62
N ARG A 17 38.28 -52.23 -18.43
CA ARG A 17 38.35 -52.95 -17.12
C ARG A 17 39.77 -53.13 -16.57
N ARG A 18 39.96 -52.60 -15.34
CA ARG A 18 41.15 -52.71 -14.44
C ARG A 18 42.41 -52.01 -14.97
N ALA A 19 43.19 -51.28 -14.18
CA ALA A 19 43.03 -50.76 -12.80
C ALA A 19 43.65 -49.33 -12.76
N GLU A 20 43.55 -48.46 -11.76
CA GLU A 20 43.37 -48.58 -10.30
C GLU A 20 42.50 -47.38 -9.79
N ARG A 21 42.29 -47.03 -8.51
CA ARG A 21 42.89 -47.45 -7.22
C ARG A 21 41.86 -47.26 -6.07
N ASN A 22 41.98 -48.01 -4.98
CA ASN A 22 41.02 -48.01 -3.86
C ASN A 22 41.07 -46.73 -2.98
N LYS A 23 39.90 -46.29 -2.47
CA LYS A 23 39.53 -46.09 -1.02
C LYS A 23 38.17 -45.34 -0.90
N LEU A 24 37.21 -45.85 -0.10
CA LEU A 24 36.78 -45.39 1.26
C LEU A 24 36.35 -43.90 1.32
N HIS A 25 35.21 -43.48 1.92
CA HIS A 25 34.15 -44.14 2.70
C HIS A 25 32.84 -43.28 2.74
N GLU A 26 31.80 -43.77 3.44
CA GLU A 26 30.60 -43.13 4.09
C GLU A 26 30.34 -41.58 3.98
N ARG A 27 29.11 -41.02 4.02
CA ARG A 27 27.70 -41.46 4.29
C ARG A 27 26.70 -40.36 3.81
N PRO A 28 25.35 -40.58 3.79
CA PRO A 28 24.37 -39.58 3.35
C PRO A 28 23.90 -38.60 4.46
N GLN A 29 23.17 -37.55 4.07
CA GLN A 29 22.45 -36.63 4.97
C GLN A 29 20.94 -36.69 4.77
N MET A 30 20.18 -36.34 5.81
CA MET A 30 18.71 -36.29 5.86
C MET A 30 18.22 -34.99 6.49
N THR A 31 16.96 -34.65 6.24
CA THR A 31 16.18 -33.60 6.93
C THR A 31 15.91 -33.95 8.40
N GLY A 32 15.46 -33.05 9.28
CA GLY A 32 15.20 -31.61 9.09
C GLY A 32 14.01 -31.03 9.88
N ALA A 33 13.97 -31.20 11.22
CA ALA A 33 13.11 -30.53 12.22
C ALA A 33 13.72 -30.82 13.62
N VAL A 34 13.52 -30.15 14.76
CA VAL A 34 12.48 -29.30 15.43
C VAL A 34 13.27 -28.39 16.42
N ALA A 35 13.21 -27.05 16.49
CA ALA A 35 12.17 -26.10 16.95
C ALA A 35 11.82 -26.08 18.48
N ARG A 36 12.26 -25.02 19.21
CA ARG A 36 11.91 -24.63 20.62
C ARG A 36 12.47 -25.58 21.72
N GLN A 37 12.59 -25.25 23.02
CA GLN A 37 12.26 -24.07 23.87
C GLN A 37 13.33 -23.99 25.03
N ILE A 38 13.37 -23.21 26.13
CA ILE A 38 12.48 -22.28 26.89
C ILE A 38 13.33 -21.37 27.85
N LEU A 39 12.75 -20.30 28.42
CA LEU A 39 13.29 -19.55 29.59
C LEU A 39 13.17 -20.35 30.92
N ARG A 40 13.73 -19.87 32.05
CA ARG A 40 13.49 -20.47 33.37
C ARG A 40 13.36 -19.51 34.56
N GLY A 41 12.49 -19.92 35.49
CA GLY A 41 12.26 -19.36 36.83
C GLY A 41 10.79 -18.94 37.02
N HIS A 42 10.01 -19.43 37.99
CA HIS A 42 10.21 -20.51 38.99
C HIS A 42 8.86 -21.31 39.17
N PRO A 43 8.75 -22.36 40.02
CA PRO A 43 7.89 -23.53 39.70
C PRO A 43 6.73 -23.85 40.68
N SER A 44 5.82 -24.76 40.28
CA SER A 44 5.18 -25.72 41.21
C SER A 44 4.60 -26.98 40.53
N PHE A 45 4.84 -28.13 41.18
CA PHE A 45 4.09 -29.42 41.22
C PHE A 45 3.70 -30.25 39.96
N GLN A 46 4.19 -31.51 39.96
CA GLN A 46 3.58 -32.83 39.63
C GLN A 46 2.58 -33.00 38.44
N GLN A 47 2.52 -34.13 37.71
CA GLN A 47 2.92 -35.52 38.01
C GLN A 47 3.23 -36.36 36.73
N ARG A 48 3.88 -37.52 36.90
CA ARG A 48 4.12 -38.73 36.04
C ARG A 48 3.38 -38.87 34.67
N HIS A 49 3.88 -39.57 33.63
CA HIS A 49 4.66 -40.84 33.59
C HIS A 49 5.49 -41.05 32.28
N ASN A 50 6.59 -41.82 32.39
CA ASN A 50 7.26 -42.68 31.37
C ASN A 50 7.99 -42.07 30.14
N ALA A 51 8.90 -42.88 29.56
CA ALA A 51 9.97 -42.54 28.59
C ALA A 51 10.00 -43.58 27.42
N PRO A 52 10.95 -43.66 26.44
CA PRO A 52 12.37 -43.23 26.47
C PRO A 52 13.00 -42.52 25.23
N PHE A 53 14.15 -41.88 25.51
CA PHE A 53 15.43 -41.69 24.79
C PHE A 53 15.68 -42.37 23.40
N PRO A 54 16.64 -41.89 22.54
CA PRO A 54 17.90 -41.23 22.95
C PRO A 54 18.51 -40.07 22.12
N ILE A 55 19.09 -39.11 22.86
CA ILE A 55 20.47 -38.55 22.77
C ILE A 55 21.01 -38.05 21.41
N ALA A 56 21.33 -36.74 21.36
CA ALA A 56 22.47 -36.20 20.63
C ALA A 56 23.18 -35.12 21.48
N ASP A 57 24.44 -35.37 21.85
CA ASP A 57 25.29 -34.49 22.67
C ASP A 57 26.35 -33.78 21.78
N ARG A 58 26.99 -32.73 22.31
CA ARG A 58 28.25 -32.09 21.81
C ARG A 58 28.19 -31.24 20.54
N LEU A 59 27.52 -30.08 20.63
CA LEU A 59 27.80 -28.95 19.74
C LEU A 59 28.94 -28.06 20.30
N TYR A 60 30.17 -28.59 20.33
CA TYR A 60 31.39 -27.86 20.74
C TYR A 60 32.58 -28.22 19.83
N LYS A 61 33.43 -27.23 19.51
CA LYS A 61 34.65 -27.28 18.65
C LYS A 61 34.52 -26.98 17.12
N VAL A 62 33.87 -25.88 16.71
CA VAL A 62 34.35 -25.09 15.55
C VAL A 62 34.24 -23.58 15.81
N LEU A 63 34.75 -23.12 16.96
CA LEU A 63 34.90 -21.67 17.27
C LEU A 63 36.35 -21.36 17.61
N ARG A 64 37.25 -21.68 16.67
CA ARG A 64 38.69 -21.39 16.77
C ARG A 64 39.39 -21.52 15.42
N TRP A 65 39.79 -20.38 14.86
CA TRP A 65 41.02 -20.07 14.09
C TRP A 65 40.75 -19.09 12.93
N THR A 66 41.00 -17.81 13.20
CA THR A 66 41.14 -16.75 12.19
C THR A 66 42.45 -16.02 12.43
N LYS A 67 43.45 -16.23 11.57
CA LYS A 67 44.73 -15.50 11.61
C LYS A 67 45.47 -15.57 10.28
N GLN A 68 45.38 -14.50 9.48
CA GLN A 68 46.48 -13.81 8.75
C GLN A 68 45.96 -13.01 7.53
N GLY A 69 46.47 -11.78 7.37
CA GLY A 69 46.49 -11.01 6.11
C GLY A 69 45.20 -10.30 5.67
N GLY A 70 45.30 -9.01 5.29
CA GLY A 70 44.32 -8.39 4.35
C GLY A 70 43.91 -6.93 4.54
N LEU A 71 44.02 -6.34 5.75
CA LEU A 71 43.22 -5.13 6.08
C LEU A 71 43.73 -3.69 5.74
N PRO A 72 44.98 -3.39 5.32
CA PRO A 72 45.41 -1.97 5.20
C PRO A 72 44.82 -1.15 4.04
N TRP A 73 44.44 -1.78 2.92
CA TRP A 73 44.31 -1.07 1.63
C TRP A 73 42.96 -0.41 1.35
N LEU A 74 41.87 -0.83 2.03
CA LEU A 74 40.52 -0.32 1.74
C LEU A 74 40.24 1.09 2.28
N LEU A 75 41.00 1.57 3.28
CA LEU A 75 40.80 2.89 3.87
C LEU A 75 41.39 4.04 3.03
N LEU A 76 42.36 3.75 2.16
CA LEU A 76 43.02 4.80 1.36
C LEU A 76 42.16 5.31 0.20
N GLY A 77 41.30 4.45 -0.37
CA GLY A 77 40.44 4.81 -1.51
C GLY A 77 39.29 5.76 -1.17
N LEU A 78 38.86 5.82 0.09
CA LEU A 78 37.70 6.61 0.52
C LEU A 78 37.98 8.13 0.67
N LEU A 79 39.26 8.54 0.68
CA LEU A 79 39.66 9.93 0.91
C LEU A 79 39.79 10.79 -0.37
N VAL A 80 39.73 10.19 -1.57
CA VAL A 80 40.00 10.90 -2.84
C VAL A 80 38.73 11.41 -3.53
N CYS A 81 37.55 10.81 -3.27
CA CYS A 81 36.30 11.16 -3.97
C CYS A 81 35.53 12.37 -3.40
N ALA A 82 36.04 13.03 -2.35
CA ALA A 82 35.32 14.08 -1.63
C ALA A 82 35.04 15.42 -2.40
N PRO A 83 35.87 15.90 -3.37
CA PRO A 83 35.77 17.29 -3.84
C PRO A 83 34.97 17.51 -5.14
N ILE A 84 34.19 16.52 -5.64
CA ILE A 84 33.50 16.64 -6.94
C ILE A 84 32.02 17.06 -6.82
N VAL A 85 31.35 16.79 -5.69
CA VAL A 85 29.91 17.09 -5.50
C VAL A 85 29.68 18.54 -5.04
N ARG A 86 30.32 19.52 -5.70
CA ARG A 86 30.23 20.94 -5.30
C ARG A 86 30.31 21.97 -6.42
N ALA A 87 29.71 21.66 -7.57
CA ALA A 87 29.40 22.63 -8.63
C ALA A 87 28.00 22.34 -9.21
N GLN A 88 27.39 23.36 -9.84
CA GLN A 88 26.10 23.31 -10.54
C GLN A 88 24.82 23.06 -9.69
N ILE A 89 24.47 24.04 -8.85
CA ILE A 89 23.09 24.58 -8.86
C ILE A 89 23.21 26.10 -8.98
N ALA A 90 23.15 26.59 -10.22
CA ALA A 90 22.91 28.01 -10.49
C ALA A 90 21.39 28.21 -10.63
N GLY A 91 20.85 29.23 -9.98
CA GLY A 91 19.40 29.44 -9.93
C GLY A 91 18.83 29.89 -11.27
N PHE A 92 17.81 29.17 -11.76
CA PHE A 92 16.80 29.76 -12.65
C PHE A 92 15.68 30.30 -11.77
N ASP A 93 15.57 31.63 -11.69
CA ASP A 93 14.51 32.30 -10.96
C ASP A 93 13.21 32.22 -11.77
N ARG A 94 12.43 31.15 -11.55
CA ARG A 94 11.12 30.99 -12.18
C ARG A 94 10.13 31.93 -11.51
N GLN A 95 9.65 32.92 -12.25
CA GLN A 95 8.51 33.73 -11.82
C GLN A 95 7.29 32.81 -11.63
N SER A 96 6.94 32.60 -10.35
CA SER A 96 5.78 31.83 -9.94
C SER A 96 4.49 32.52 -10.35
N ILE A 97 3.64 31.83 -11.09
CA ILE A 97 2.29 32.32 -11.34
C ILE A 97 1.45 32.19 -10.07
N GLU A 98 0.61 33.20 -9.83
CA GLU A 98 -0.46 33.19 -8.84
C GLU A 98 -1.81 33.12 -9.55
N ILE A 99 -2.74 32.34 -9.00
CA ILE A 99 -4.17 32.35 -9.34
C ILE A 99 -4.92 32.68 -8.06
N PHE A 100 -5.92 33.55 -8.13
CA PHE A 100 -6.86 33.75 -7.04
C PHE A 100 -8.25 33.99 -7.62
N GLY A 101 -9.28 33.77 -6.81
CA GLY A 101 -10.66 33.92 -7.24
C GLY A 101 -11.65 33.67 -6.12
N THR A 102 -12.93 33.77 -6.44
CA THR A 102 -14.04 33.49 -5.53
C THR A 102 -15.00 32.48 -6.16
N VAL A 103 -15.41 31.48 -5.40
CA VAL A 103 -16.45 30.53 -5.79
C VAL A 103 -17.80 31.05 -5.29
N PHE A 104 -18.77 31.14 -6.20
CA PHE A 104 -20.12 31.61 -5.96
C PHE A 104 -21.16 30.53 -6.28
N VAL A 105 -22.34 30.62 -5.67
CA VAL A 105 -23.52 29.88 -6.14
C VAL A 105 -24.20 30.66 -7.27
N GLU A 106 -24.43 30.01 -8.42
CA GLU A 106 -25.13 30.59 -9.56
C GLU A 106 -26.57 30.99 -9.17
N GLY A 107 -27.07 32.12 -9.69
CA GLY A 107 -28.40 32.65 -9.38
C GLY A 107 -28.53 33.34 -8.01
N ALA A 108 -27.83 32.88 -6.98
CA ALA A 108 -27.79 33.54 -5.66
C ALA A 108 -26.68 34.60 -5.53
N ASN A 109 -25.64 34.50 -6.38
CA ASN A 109 -24.39 35.29 -6.34
C ASN A 109 -23.74 35.36 -4.95
N ARG A 110 -23.94 34.32 -4.14
CA ARG A 110 -23.45 34.21 -2.77
C ARG A 110 -22.12 33.45 -2.78
N PRO A 111 -21.05 33.99 -2.14
CA PRO A 111 -19.80 33.26 -2.01
C PRO A 111 -19.97 32.01 -1.13
N ILE A 112 -19.27 30.93 -1.47
CA ILE A 112 -19.41 29.63 -0.81
C ILE A 112 -18.04 29.03 -0.42
N GLY A 113 -17.83 28.95 0.90
CA GLY A 113 -16.58 28.50 1.52
C GLY A 113 -16.46 26.99 1.69
N ASP A 114 -15.29 26.54 2.18
CA ASP A 114 -14.95 25.14 2.47
C ASP A 114 -15.05 24.18 1.27
N ILE A 115 -14.99 24.70 0.04
CA ILE A 115 -15.03 23.95 -1.21
C ILE A 115 -13.63 23.74 -1.77
N ILE A 116 -13.40 22.57 -2.37
CA ILE A 116 -12.13 22.22 -3.00
C ILE A 116 -12.13 22.71 -4.45
N VAL A 117 -11.28 23.70 -4.73
CA VAL A 117 -10.91 24.14 -6.08
C VAL A 117 -9.69 23.34 -6.52
N ASN A 118 -9.86 22.44 -7.49
CA ASN A 118 -8.76 21.67 -8.06
C ASN A 118 -8.20 22.41 -9.28
N ILE A 119 -6.89 22.44 -9.43
CA ILE A 119 -6.16 23.18 -10.46
C ILE A 119 -5.13 22.21 -11.06
N GLY A 120 -5.43 21.63 -12.23
CA GLY A 120 -4.59 20.63 -12.89
C GLY A 120 -3.98 21.16 -14.19
N SER A 121 -2.67 21.01 -14.39
CA SER A 121 -2.06 21.44 -15.66
C SER A 121 -2.31 20.45 -16.79
N LEU A 122 -3.00 20.92 -17.84
CA LEU A 122 -3.23 20.16 -19.09
C LEU A 122 -1.96 19.98 -19.93
N THR A 123 -0.92 20.79 -19.69
CA THR A 123 0.40 20.69 -20.33
C THR A 123 1.40 19.82 -19.56
N GLY A 124 1.01 19.26 -18.42
CA GLY A 124 1.90 18.53 -17.51
C GLY A 124 2.55 19.48 -16.51
N GLY A 125 2.14 19.36 -15.24
CA GLY A 125 2.52 20.26 -14.15
C GLY A 125 1.82 19.83 -12.86
N PRO A 126 1.97 20.59 -11.75
CA PRO A 126 1.35 20.23 -10.48
C PRO A 126 -0.18 20.23 -10.58
N PHE A 127 -0.82 19.21 -10.01
CA PHE A 127 -2.23 19.22 -9.65
C PHE A 127 -2.33 19.74 -8.22
N VAL A 128 -3.09 20.82 -8.02
CA VAL A 128 -3.19 21.52 -6.74
C VAL A 128 -4.64 21.66 -6.34
N SER A 129 -4.98 21.21 -5.13
CA SER A 129 -6.28 21.42 -4.51
C SER A 129 -6.16 22.55 -3.47
N VAL A 130 -6.95 23.62 -3.61
CA VAL A 130 -7.04 24.71 -2.64
C VAL A 130 -8.45 24.76 -2.08
N LEU A 131 -8.57 24.90 -0.76
CA LEU A 131 -9.86 25.11 -0.08
C LEU A 131 -10.26 26.60 -0.17
N THR A 132 -11.52 26.90 -0.45
CA THR A 132 -12.05 28.26 -0.32
C THR A 132 -12.17 28.68 1.14
N ASP A 133 -11.85 29.94 1.46
CA ASP A 133 -12.12 30.54 2.76
C ASP A 133 -13.64 30.70 3.00
N TRP A 134 -14.04 31.09 4.21
CA TRP A 134 -15.43 31.41 4.57
C TRP A 134 -16.15 32.46 3.69
N ASN A 135 -15.41 33.20 2.84
CA ASN A 135 -15.93 34.15 1.85
C ASN A 135 -15.80 33.61 0.41
N GLY A 136 -15.66 32.30 0.25
CA GLY A 136 -15.53 31.64 -1.05
C GLY A 136 -14.19 31.84 -1.76
N ARG A 137 -13.20 32.46 -1.13
CA ARG A 137 -11.95 32.88 -1.81
C ARG A 137 -10.90 31.79 -1.78
N PHE A 138 -10.26 31.55 -2.92
CA PHE A 138 -9.08 30.69 -3.05
C PHE A 138 -7.89 31.49 -3.59
N HIS A 139 -6.67 31.10 -3.21
CA HIS A 139 -5.42 31.68 -3.69
C HIS A 139 -4.36 30.59 -3.79
N MET A 140 -3.82 30.36 -4.98
CA MET A 140 -2.63 29.52 -5.22
C MET A 140 -1.45 30.35 -5.72
N ARG A 141 -0.24 29.98 -5.33
CA ARG A 141 1.03 30.60 -5.71
C ARG A 141 2.06 29.52 -6.02
N GLY A 142 2.94 29.75 -6.99
CA GLY A 142 3.98 28.77 -7.34
C GLY A 142 3.63 27.85 -8.50
N LEU A 143 2.75 28.29 -9.40
CA LEU A 143 2.41 27.55 -10.61
C LEU A 143 3.39 27.90 -11.75
N ASP A 144 3.74 26.90 -12.56
CA ASP A 144 4.55 27.08 -13.76
C ASP A 144 3.67 27.64 -14.92
N PRO A 145 4.24 28.39 -15.89
CA PRO A 145 3.51 28.81 -17.08
C PRO A 145 2.98 27.65 -17.93
N GLY A 146 1.68 27.66 -18.26
CA GLY A 146 1.04 26.56 -19.01
C GLY A 146 -0.48 26.66 -19.18
N MET A 147 -1.06 25.58 -19.70
CA MET A 147 -2.51 25.35 -19.73
C MET A 147 -2.96 24.74 -18.40
N TYR A 148 -4.10 25.18 -17.86
CA TYR A 148 -4.68 24.62 -16.65
C TYR A 148 -6.19 24.38 -16.81
N GLU A 149 -6.67 23.23 -16.34
CA GLU A 149 -8.09 22.97 -16.08
C GLU A 149 -8.34 23.19 -14.59
N ILE A 150 -9.32 24.04 -14.27
CA ILE A 150 -9.80 24.29 -12.92
C ILE A 150 -11.12 23.57 -12.77
N VAL A 151 -11.20 22.65 -11.80
CA VAL A 151 -12.36 21.81 -11.53
C VAL A 151 -12.83 22.07 -10.09
N VAL A 152 -14.00 22.70 -9.96
CA VAL A 152 -14.65 22.94 -8.67
C VAL A 152 -15.77 21.92 -8.50
N GLU A 153 -15.66 21.07 -7.49
CA GLU A 153 -16.66 20.04 -7.19
C GLU A 153 -17.19 20.24 -5.76
N ALA A 154 -18.52 20.32 -5.62
CA ALA A 154 -19.17 20.56 -4.34
C ALA A 154 -20.46 19.72 -4.25
N PRO A 155 -20.76 19.08 -3.09
CA PRO A 155 -21.97 18.27 -2.94
C PRO A 155 -23.25 19.06 -3.25
N GLY A 156 -24.00 18.61 -4.25
CA GLY A 156 -25.25 19.23 -4.70
C GLY A 156 -25.13 20.16 -5.93
N TYR A 157 -23.91 20.42 -6.41
CA TYR A 157 -23.64 21.30 -7.55
C TYR A 157 -23.01 20.52 -8.72
N GLU A 158 -23.25 20.96 -9.94
CA GLU A 158 -22.60 20.40 -11.13
C GLU A 158 -21.11 20.79 -11.12
N PRO A 159 -20.19 19.88 -11.46
CA PRO A 159 -18.75 20.16 -11.39
C PRO A 159 -18.37 21.18 -12.46
N VAL A 160 -18.04 22.39 -12.02
CA VAL A 160 -17.62 23.50 -12.91
C VAL A 160 -16.21 23.22 -13.39
N ARG A 161 -16.02 23.28 -14.72
CA ARG A 161 -14.72 23.09 -15.37
C ARG A 161 -14.40 24.29 -16.25
N GLU A 162 -13.33 25.01 -15.91
CA GLU A 162 -12.81 26.12 -16.68
C GLU A 162 -11.39 25.82 -17.17
N THR A 163 -11.05 26.21 -18.40
CA THR A 163 -9.70 25.99 -18.96
C THR A 163 -9.00 27.32 -19.22
N LEU A 164 -7.91 27.57 -18.50
CA LEU A 164 -7.13 28.80 -18.55
C LEU A 164 -5.80 28.66 -19.30
N ARG A 165 -5.30 29.80 -19.78
CA ARG A 165 -3.92 30.00 -20.29
C ARG A 165 -3.19 30.93 -19.35
N LEU A 166 -2.17 30.41 -18.68
CA LEU A 166 -1.44 31.14 -17.64
C LEU A 166 0.03 31.30 -18.05
N TYR A 167 0.38 32.52 -18.45
CA TYR A 167 1.73 32.91 -18.86
C TYR A 167 2.19 34.21 -18.15
N GLY A 168 1.51 34.56 -17.06
CA GLY A 168 1.65 35.80 -16.30
C GLY A 168 0.56 35.89 -15.23
N PRO A 169 0.41 37.03 -14.52
CA PRO A 169 -0.63 37.21 -13.52
C PRO A 169 -2.03 37.13 -14.14
N SER A 170 -2.94 36.36 -13.53
CA SER A 170 -4.33 36.27 -13.96
C SER A 170 -5.18 37.41 -13.38
N PRO A 171 -6.31 37.77 -14.01
CA PRO A 171 -7.40 38.43 -13.28
C PRO A 171 -7.93 37.50 -12.16
N PRO A 172 -8.67 38.04 -11.17
CA PRO A 172 -9.43 37.21 -10.24
C PRO A 172 -10.48 36.37 -11.00
N LEU A 173 -10.60 35.09 -10.65
CA LEU A 173 -11.65 34.22 -11.17
C LEU A 173 -12.96 34.36 -10.38
N GLU A 174 -14.09 34.22 -11.08
CA GLU A 174 -15.42 34.11 -10.49
C GLU A 174 -16.06 32.80 -10.97
N LEU A 175 -16.05 31.78 -10.10
CA LEU A 175 -16.44 30.40 -10.42
C LEU A 175 -17.85 30.13 -9.92
N HIS A 176 -18.82 30.13 -10.82
CA HIS A 176 -20.25 30.00 -10.48
C HIS A 176 -20.69 28.53 -10.51
N LEU A 177 -20.82 27.92 -9.33
CA LEU A 177 -21.37 26.59 -9.14
C LEU A 177 -22.88 26.59 -9.38
N ARG A 178 -23.30 25.83 -10.39
CA ARG A 178 -24.71 25.59 -10.71
C ARG A 178 -25.27 24.49 -9.83
N GLU A 179 -26.43 24.71 -9.20
CA GLU A 179 -27.14 23.64 -8.49
C GLU A 179 -27.51 22.51 -9.46
N SER A 180 -27.18 21.25 -9.12
CA SER A 180 -27.55 20.08 -9.92
C SER A 180 -29.06 19.86 -9.85
N ASN A 181 -29.79 20.50 -10.76
CA ASN A 181 -31.25 20.54 -10.75
C ASN A 181 -31.82 19.11 -10.87
N PRO A 182 -32.39 18.54 -9.78
CA PRO A 182 -32.70 17.12 -9.76
C PRO A 182 -33.96 16.84 -10.57
N SER A 183 -33.90 15.83 -11.45
CA SER A 183 -35.11 15.12 -11.88
C SER A 183 -35.92 14.76 -10.64
N PRO A 184 -37.24 15.07 -10.56
CA PRO A 184 -37.89 15.48 -9.31
C PRO A 184 -38.22 14.36 -8.30
N VAL A 185 -37.18 13.68 -7.82
CA VAL A 185 -37.15 13.13 -6.46
C VAL A 185 -37.15 14.33 -5.51
N ARG A 186 -38.24 14.51 -4.75
CA ARG A 186 -38.44 15.64 -3.82
C ARG A 186 -37.23 15.85 -2.90
N ARG A 187 -36.39 16.85 -3.19
CA ARG A 187 -35.44 17.42 -2.22
C ARG A 187 -36.14 18.46 -1.34
N THR A 188 -37.05 17.98 -0.51
CA THR A 188 -37.39 18.66 0.76
C THR A 188 -36.63 17.94 1.86
N ASP A 189 -35.41 18.38 2.17
CA ASP A 189 -34.75 17.98 3.42
C ASP A 189 -33.60 18.92 3.81
N TYR A 190 -33.78 19.66 4.90
CA TYR A 190 -32.69 20.22 5.70
C TYR A 190 -32.13 19.14 6.66
N ALA A 191 -32.04 17.90 6.19
CA ALA A 191 -31.69 16.73 6.98
C ALA A 191 -30.18 16.63 7.21
N VAL A 192 -29.66 17.48 8.09
CA VAL A 192 -28.56 17.05 8.97
C VAL A 192 -29.08 15.78 9.66
N SER A 193 -28.36 14.67 9.57
CA SER A 193 -28.93 13.41 10.04
C SER A 193 -29.25 13.50 11.54
N VAL A 194 -30.30 12.82 11.97
CA VAL A 194 -30.69 12.75 13.40
C VAL A 194 -29.51 12.24 14.26
N ARG A 195 -28.59 11.48 13.65
CA ARG A 195 -27.32 11.05 14.25
C ARG A 195 -26.33 12.22 14.42
N GLU A 196 -26.06 13.01 13.39
CA GLU A 196 -25.14 14.16 13.46
C GLU A 196 -25.63 15.24 14.44
N LEU A 197 -26.94 15.53 14.45
CA LEU A 197 -27.55 16.42 15.44
C LEU A 197 -27.41 15.91 16.88
N ARG A 198 -27.33 14.58 17.07
CA ARG A 198 -27.10 13.95 18.39
C ARG A 198 -25.63 13.98 18.83
N ILE A 199 -24.64 14.30 17.97
CA ILE A 199 -23.22 14.35 18.37
C ILE A 199 -22.94 15.64 19.16
N PRO A 200 -22.69 15.57 20.48
CA PRO A 200 -22.49 16.77 21.30
C PRO A 200 -21.22 17.51 20.87
N GLY A 201 -21.21 18.84 20.96
CA GLY A 201 -20.03 19.65 20.60
C GLY A 201 -18.74 19.22 21.31
N LYS A 202 -18.85 18.77 22.57
CA LYS A 202 -17.71 18.19 23.33
C LYS A 202 -17.11 16.95 22.67
N ALA A 203 -17.94 16.11 22.04
CA ALA A 203 -17.48 14.92 21.32
C ALA A 203 -16.84 15.30 19.97
N ARG A 204 -17.43 16.23 19.22
CA ARG A 204 -16.87 16.75 17.96
C ARG A 204 -15.51 17.42 18.16
N THR A 205 -15.40 18.34 19.11
CA THR A 205 -14.11 18.99 19.43
C THR A 205 -13.06 18.05 20.02
N ALA A 206 -13.44 16.92 20.62
CA ALA A 206 -12.51 15.87 20.99
C ALA A 206 -12.05 15.07 19.76
N PHE A 207 -12.97 14.72 18.86
CA PHE A 207 -12.68 14.02 17.61
C PHE A 207 -11.74 14.83 16.69
N GLU A 208 -12.05 16.11 16.47
CA GLU A 208 -11.22 17.09 15.72
C GLU A 208 -9.77 17.13 16.25
N LYS A 209 -9.61 17.28 17.57
CA LYS A 209 -8.28 17.29 18.23
C LYS A 209 -7.56 15.94 18.19
N GLY A 210 -8.31 14.85 18.00
CA GLY A 210 -7.75 13.53 17.69
C GLY A 210 -7.16 13.49 16.29
N LEU A 211 -7.90 13.96 15.27
CA LEU A 211 -7.44 14.04 13.88
C LEU A 211 -6.18 14.92 13.75
N GLU A 212 -6.17 16.10 14.38
CA GLU A 212 -4.99 16.98 14.43
C GLU A 212 -3.73 16.26 14.93
N ARG A 213 -3.86 15.51 16.04
CA ARG A 213 -2.72 14.78 16.64
C ARG A 213 -2.29 13.61 15.77
N LEU A 214 -3.25 12.92 15.15
CA LEU A 214 -2.97 11.81 14.23
C LEU A 214 -2.24 12.30 12.96
N ALA A 215 -2.53 13.51 12.49
CA ALA A 215 -1.79 14.18 11.41
C ALA A 215 -0.37 14.58 11.86
N LYS A 216 -0.19 15.04 13.10
CA LYS A 216 1.11 15.32 13.76
C LYS A 216 1.87 14.05 14.19
N ASN A 217 1.40 12.87 13.77
CA ASN A 217 1.88 11.52 14.14
C ASN A 217 1.91 11.19 15.65
N ASP A 218 1.19 11.95 16.47
CA ASP A 218 0.97 11.68 17.90
C ASP A 218 -0.14 10.64 18.08
N ALA A 219 0.24 9.36 18.01
CA ALA A 219 -0.70 8.24 18.09
C ALA A 219 -1.35 8.09 19.48
N ASP A 220 -0.63 8.30 20.57
CA ASP A 220 -1.17 8.12 21.93
C ASP A 220 -2.05 9.31 22.35
N GLY A 221 -1.62 10.55 22.04
CA GLY A 221 -2.42 11.74 22.30
C GLY A 221 -3.65 11.85 21.40
N SER A 222 -3.60 11.37 20.15
CA SER A 222 -4.79 11.27 19.28
C SER A 222 -5.77 10.24 19.80
N ARG A 223 -5.33 9.02 20.12
CA ARG A 223 -6.13 7.99 20.81
C ARG A 223 -6.82 8.57 22.04
N THR A 224 -6.08 9.32 22.86
CA THR A 224 -6.61 9.97 24.07
C THR A 224 -7.76 10.93 23.76
N GLN A 225 -7.75 11.66 22.64
CA GLN A 225 -8.89 12.52 22.28
C GLN A 225 -10.04 11.74 21.63
N PHE A 226 -9.77 10.70 20.83
CA PHE A 226 -10.85 9.84 20.28
C PHE A 226 -11.58 9.07 21.39
N VAL A 227 -10.87 8.58 22.42
CA VAL A 227 -11.48 8.01 23.63
C VAL A 227 -12.39 9.03 24.31
N ARG A 228 -11.93 10.28 24.50
CA ARG A 228 -12.78 11.37 25.04
C ARG A 228 -14.01 11.65 24.17
N ALA A 229 -13.90 11.53 22.85
CA ALA A 229 -15.04 11.64 21.94
C ALA A 229 -16.06 10.51 22.17
N THR A 230 -15.60 9.26 22.33
CA THR A 230 -16.48 8.12 22.66
C THR A 230 -17.06 8.20 24.08
N THR A 231 -16.34 8.75 25.07
CA THR A 231 -16.89 9.02 26.42
C THR A 231 -18.00 10.07 26.36
N ALA A 232 -17.89 11.06 25.47
CA ALA A 232 -18.90 12.11 25.29
C ALA A 232 -20.05 11.69 24.36
N PHE A 233 -19.85 10.70 23.49
CA PHE A 233 -20.87 10.11 22.63
C PHE A 233 -20.57 8.63 22.33
N PRO A 234 -21.17 7.66 23.04
CA PRO A 234 -20.87 6.23 22.87
C PRO A 234 -21.24 5.63 21.51
N ASP A 235 -22.05 6.32 20.68
CA ASP A 235 -22.45 5.86 19.35
C ASP A 235 -21.55 6.42 18.22
N TYR A 236 -20.40 7.02 18.57
CA TYR A 236 -19.48 7.68 17.62
C TYR A 236 -18.58 6.66 16.89
N TYR A 237 -19.13 5.89 15.95
CA TYR A 237 -18.38 4.84 15.24
C TYR A 237 -17.12 5.35 14.51
N GLU A 238 -17.12 6.59 14.02
CA GLU A 238 -15.94 7.22 13.40
C GLU A 238 -14.82 7.39 14.44
N ALA A 239 -15.15 7.78 15.67
CA ALA A 239 -14.18 7.87 16.75
C ALA A 239 -13.63 6.48 17.14
N TYR A 240 -14.46 5.42 17.14
CA TYR A 240 -14.00 4.04 17.34
C TYR A 240 -13.06 3.57 16.22
N TYR A 241 -13.39 3.84 14.95
CA TYR A 241 -12.47 3.58 13.83
C TYR A 241 -11.13 4.32 14.02
N HIS A 242 -11.16 5.59 14.41
CA HIS A 242 -9.95 6.37 14.63
C HIS A 242 -9.16 5.96 15.89
N ILE A 243 -9.80 5.39 16.93
CA ILE A 243 -9.10 4.67 18.01
C ILE A 243 -8.34 3.48 17.41
N GLY A 244 -8.98 2.67 16.56
CA GLY A 244 -8.32 1.53 15.91
C GLY A 244 -7.15 1.93 15.02
N VAL A 245 -7.27 3.02 14.26
CA VAL A 245 -6.16 3.57 13.46
C VAL A 245 -5.00 4.03 14.36
N ALA A 246 -5.29 4.62 15.52
CA ALA A 246 -4.25 5.03 16.48
C ALA A 246 -3.59 3.81 17.17
N ASP A 247 -4.36 2.80 17.57
CA ASP A 247 -3.83 1.57 18.17
C ASP A 247 -2.99 0.74 17.18
N LEU A 248 -3.34 0.70 15.89
CA LEU A 248 -2.46 0.15 14.85
C LEU A 248 -1.10 0.87 14.79
N ARG A 249 -1.05 2.20 14.96
CA ARG A 249 0.22 2.95 15.03
C ARG A 249 1.01 2.70 16.31
N LEU A 250 0.32 2.30 17.39
CA LEU A 250 0.93 1.90 18.67
C LEU A 250 1.28 0.40 18.73
N GLY A 251 1.04 -0.35 17.65
CA GLY A 251 1.29 -1.80 17.58
C GLY A 251 0.29 -2.66 18.36
N ARG A 252 -0.83 -2.08 18.85
CA ARG A 252 -1.87 -2.77 19.62
C ARG A 252 -2.91 -3.38 18.69
N GLU A 253 -2.52 -4.41 17.95
CA GLU A 253 -3.37 -5.01 16.91
C GLU A 253 -4.70 -5.58 17.45
N GLU A 254 -4.72 -6.17 18.65
CA GLU A 254 -5.97 -6.67 19.26
C GLU A 254 -6.93 -5.56 19.69
N ASP A 255 -6.42 -4.46 20.25
CA ASP A 255 -7.24 -3.29 20.61
C ASP A 255 -7.83 -2.65 19.35
N ALA A 256 -7.04 -2.59 18.28
CA ALA A 256 -7.49 -2.10 16.98
C ALA A 256 -8.58 -2.98 16.35
N ALA A 257 -8.45 -4.31 16.40
CA ALA A 257 -9.49 -5.23 15.94
C ALA A 257 -10.83 -4.98 16.65
N GLN A 258 -10.81 -4.84 17.97
CA GLN A 258 -11.99 -4.56 18.78
C GLN A 258 -12.59 -3.18 18.46
N ALA A 259 -11.75 -2.15 18.28
CA ALA A 259 -12.19 -0.81 17.94
C ALA A 259 -12.82 -0.73 16.53
N PHE A 260 -12.26 -1.44 15.54
CA PHE A 260 -12.87 -1.55 14.21
C PHE A 260 -14.19 -2.33 14.26
N GLN A 261 -14.24 -3.48 14.93
CA GLN A 261 -15.50 -4.23 15.08
C GLN A 261 -16.57 -3.38 15.76
N LYS A 262 -16.23 -2.65 16.82
CA LYS A 262 -17.17 -1.75 17.50
C LYS A 262 -17.69 -0.63 16.60
N ALA A 263 -16.88 -0.13 15.66
CA ALA A 263 -17.32 0.82 14.64
C ALA A 263 -18.25 0.18 13.59
N ILE A 264 -18.03 -1.10 13.22
CA ILE A 264 -18.93 -1.86 12.35
C ILE A 264 -20.28 -2.07 13.04
N ASP A 265 -20.29 -2.51 14.30
CA ASP A 265 -21.51 -2.74 15.08
C ASP A 265 -22.34 -1.47 15.23
N LEU A 266 -21.71 -0.37 15.65
CA LEU A 266 -22.37 0.92 15.89
C LEU A 266 -22.82 1.64 14.60
N SER A 267 -22.28 1.26 13.44
CA SER A 267 -22.75 1.75 12.13
C SER A 267 -23.82 0.86 11.50
N GLY A 268 -24.23 -0.24 12.15
CA GLY A 268 -25.09 -1.26 11.53
C GLY A 268 -24.43 -1.94 10.31
N GLY A 269 -23.09 -1.87 10.20
CA GLY A 269 -22.33 -2.29 9.04
C GLY A 269 -22.15 -1.23 7.95
N HIS A 270 -22.77 -0.04 8.06
CA HIS A 270 -22.72 0.99 7.00
C HIS A 270 -21.43 1.83 6.95
N TYR A 271 -20.41 1.53 7.75
CA TYR A 271 -19.12 2.23 7.72
C TYR A 271 -17.98 1.38 7.12
N ALA A 272 -17.93 1.36 5.78
CA ALA A 272 -17.02 0.54 4.98
C ALA A 272 -15.53 0.66 5.37
N TRP A 273 -15.07 1.85 5.80
CA TRP A 273 -13.68 2.06 6.24
C TRP A 273 -13.26 1.18 7.42
N ALA A 274 -14.15 0.90 8.37
CA ALA A 274 -13.85 -0.03 9.46
C ALA A 274 -13.80 -1.49 8.97
N GLN A 275 -14.63 -1.87 7.99
CA GLN A 275 -14.61 -3.19 7.36
C GLN A 275 -13.31 -3.41 6.58
N PHE A 276 -12.83 -2.41 5.82
CA PHE A 276 -11.53 -2.49 5.15
C PHE A 276 -10.35 -2.57 6.14
N ALA A 277 -10.39 -1.81 7.24
CA ALA A 277 -9.33 -1.84 8.25
C ALA A 277 -9.27 -3.17 9.02
N LEU A 278 -10.43 -3.73 9.39
CA LEU A 278 -10.50 -5.07 9.97
C LEU A 278 -10.05 -6.14 8.97
N GLY A 279 -10.49 -6.06 7.71
CA GLY A 279 -10.06 -6.97 6.64
C GLY A 279 -8.55 -6.96 6.38
N LEU A 280 -7.91 -5.78 6.42
CA LEU A 280 -6.45 -5.67 6.36
C LEU A 280 -5.76 -6.40 7.52
N LEU A 281 -6.34 -6.33 8.72
CA LEU A 281 -5.78 -6.96 9.92
C LEU A 281 -5.92 -8.49 9.90
N LEU A 282 -7.09 -9.00 9.50
CA LEU A 282 -7.32 -10.43 9.23
C LEU A 282 -6.30 -10.96 8.19
N CYS A 283 -6.01 -10.18 7.14
CA CYS A 283 -4.97 -10.48 6.16
C CYS A 283 -3.53 -10.52 6.75
N ARG A 284 -3.23 -9.76 7.82
CA ARG A 284 -1.94 -9.86 8.52
C ARG A 284 -1.84 -11.15 9.34
N ARG A 285 -2.92 -11.52 10.02
CA ARG A 285 -3.01 -12.72 10.88
C ARG A 285 -2.97 -14.03 10.09
N GLY A 286 -3.55 -14.04 8.90
CA GLY A 286 -3.67 -15.23 8.04
C GLY A 286 -5.10 -15.65 7.73
N GLU A 287 -6.08 -14.92 8.24
CA GLU A 287 -7.52 -15.22 8.23
C GLU A 287 -8.17 -14.80 6.88
N TYR A 288 -7.57 -15.22 5.76
CA TYR A 288 -7.88 -14.68 4.42
C TYR A 288 -9.32 -14.86 3.94
N ALA A 289 -10.01 -15.93 4.35
CA ALA A 289 -11.41 -16.17 4.00
C ALA A 289 -12.37 -15.24 4.78
N GLU A 290 -12.03 -14.93 6.03
CA GLU A 290 -12.78 -13.94 6.82
C GLU A 290 -12.48 -12.52 6.32
N ALA A 291 -11.21 -12.24 6.00
CA ALA A 291 -10.80 -10.98 5.37
C ALA A 291 -11.59 -10.72 4.07
N GLU A 292 -11.68 -11.69 3.16
CA GLU A 292 -12.51 -11.57 1.94
C GLU A 292 -13.98 -11.27 2.30
N THR A 293 -14.54 -11.99 3.28
CA THR A 293 -15.94 -11.82 3.71
C THR A 293 -16.23 -10.43 4.27
N VAL A 294 -15.32 -9.87 5.09
CA VAL A 294 -15.47 -8.53 5.66
C VAL A 294 -15.22 -7.44 4.61
N ILE A 295 -14.21 -7.61 3.75
CA ILE A 295 -13.88 -6.63 2.70
C ILE A 295 -14.99 -6.55 1.64
N ARG A 296 -15.63 -7.68 1.29
CA ARG A 296 -16.77 -7.68 0.37
C ARG A 296 -17.94 -6.87 0.92
N LYS A 297 -18.31 -7.05 2.20
CA LYS A 297 -19.33 -6.20 2.86
C LYS A 297 -19.00 -4.71 2.77
N GLY A 298 -17.71 -4.34 2.89
CA GLY A 298 -17.26 -2.96 2.66
C GLY A 298 -17.49 -2.47 1.23
N LEU A 299 -17.25 -3.32 0.22
CA LEU A 299 -17.51 -3.00 -1.19
C LEU A 299 -19.00 -3.02 -1.55
N ASP A 300 -19.83 -3.77 -0.81
CA ASP A 300 -21.29 -3.76 -0.96
C ASP A 300 -21.93 -2.49 -0.35
N VAL A 301 -21.24 -1.87 0.63
CA VAL A 301 -21.63 -0.60 1.29
C VAL A 301 -21.09 0.63 0.55
N ASP A 302 -19.84 0.57 0.09
CA ASP A 302 -19.22 1.56 -0.80
C ASP A 302 -18.37 0.84 -1.85
N GLY A 303 -18.87 0.77 -3.09
CA GLY A 303 -18.20 0.10 -4.22
C GLY A 303 -17.11 0.92 -4.92
N SER A 304 -16.83 2.14 -4.44
CA SER A 304 -15.87 3.09 -5.02
C SER A 304 -14.41 3.05 -4.49
N PRO A 305 -14.04 2.46 -3.34
CA PRO A 305 -12.72 2.66 -2.75
C PRO A 305 -11.69 1.69 -3.35
N ALA A 306 -10.70 2.25 -4.04
CA ALA A 306 -9.52 1.52 -4.52
C ALA A 306 -8.84 0.69 -3.41
N THR A 307 -8.88 1.18 -2.17
CA THR A 307 -8.36 0.51 -0.97
C THR A 307 -9.02 -0.84 -0.69
N GLY A 308 -10.35 -0.94 -0.80
CA GLY A 308 -11.08 -2.19 -0.58
C GLY A 308 -10.72 -3.24 -1.64
N HIS A 309 -10.64 -2.82 -2.91
CA HIS A 309 -10.20 -3.67 -4.02
C HIS A 309 -8.73 -4.14 -3.89
N LEU A 310 -7.83 -3.33 -3.33
CA LEU A 310 -6.46 -3.75 -3.02
C LEU A 310 -6.43 -4.78 -1.89
N PHE A 311 -7.18 -4.58 -0.81
CA PHE A 311 -7.17 -5.54 0.30
C PHE A 311 -7.82 -6.86 -0.11
N LEU A 312 -8.85 -6.81 -0.96
CA LEU A 312 -9.48 -7.98 -1.56
C LEU A 312 -8.50 -8.75 -2.46
N SER A 313 -7.72 -8.08 -3.31
CA SER A 313 -6.74 -8.76 -4.18
C SER A 313 -5.62 -9.45 -3.37
N VAL A 314 -5.19 -8.85 -2.26
CA VAL A 314 -4.24 -9.48 -1.31
C VAL A 314 -4.86 -10.74 -0.69
N ALA A 315 -6.11 -10.69 -0.21
CA ALA A 315 -6.80 -11.86 0.36
C ALA A 315 -6.90 -13.01 -0.66
N LEU A 316 -7.39 -12.70 -1.87
CA LEU A 316 -7.57 -13.67 -2.96
C LEU A 316 -6.26 -14.30 -3.43
N PHE A 317 -5.17 -13.52 -3.54
CA PHE A 317 -3.85 -14.04 -3.89
C PHE A 317 -3.31 -15.02 -2.83
N ARG A 318 -3.60 -14.78 -1.55
CA ARG A 318 -3.23 -15.68 -0.45
C ARG A 318 -4.13 -16.92 -0.36
N LEU A 319 -5.38 -16.83 -0.81
CA LEU A 319 -6.28 -17.96 -1.10
C LEU A 319 -5.98 -18.68 -2.42
N ASN A 320 -4.94 -18.26 -3.16
CA ASN A 320 -4.55 -18.78 -4.48
C ASN A 320 -5.63 -18.66 -5.58
N ARG A 321 -6.56 -17.72 -5.44
CA ARG A 321 -7.56 -17.35 -6.46
C ARG A 321 -6.99 -16.24 -7.34
N LEU A 322 -6.10 -16.63 -8.26
CA LEU A 322 -5.21 -15.69 -8.95
C LEU A 322 -5.94 -14.77 -9.93
N GLU A 323 -7.00 -15.27 -10.57
CA GLU A 323 -7.81 -14.55 -11.56
C GLU A 323 -8.69 -13.50 -10.87
N ASP A 324 -9.31 -13.87 -9.75
CA ASP A 324 -10.08 -12.94 -8.90
C ASP A 324 -9.15 -11.87 -8.28
N ALA A 325 -7.93 -12.25 -7.90
CA ALA A 325 -6.92 -11.33 -7.39
C ALA A 325 -6.45 -10.35 -8.47
N GLU A 326 -6.18 -10.83 -9.69
CA GLU A 326 -5.83 -9.99 -10.85
C GLU A 326 -6.94 -8.99 -11.16
N LYS A 327 -8.19 -9.45 -11.21
CA LYS A 327 -9.37 -8.60 -11.40
C LYS A 327 -9.46 -7.53 -10.31
N SER A 328 -9.37 -7.94 -9.04
CA SER A 328 -9.48 -7.01 -7.91
C SER A 328 -8.35 -5.98 -7.87
N ALA A 329 -7.12 -6.35 -8.23
CA ALA A 329 -6.01 -5.39 -8.32
C ALA A 329 -6.17 -4.42 -9.52
N ARG A 330 -6.73 -4.88 -10.64
CA ARG A 330 -7.10 -4.01 -11.77
C ARG A 330 -8.23 -3.03 -11.41
N GLU A 331 -9.25 -3.46 -10.68
CA GLU A 331 -10.33 -2.59 -10.17
C GLU A 331 -9.80 -1.50 -9.22
N ALA A 332 -8.78 -1.81 -8.42
CA ALA A 332 -8.09 -0.83 -7.58
C ALA A 332 -7.33 0.23 -8.41
N LEU A 333 -6.62 -0.20 -9.47
CA LEU A 333 -5.93 0.71 -10.39
C LEU A 333 -6.89 1.55 -11.26
N LEU A 334 -8.05 1.00 -11.63
CA LEU A 334 -9.08 1.75 -12.37
C LEU A 334 -9.61 2.94 -11.55
N ARG A 335 -9.80 2.74 -10.24
CA ARG A 335 -10.21 3.79 -9.29
C ARG A 335 -9.06 4.73 -8.89
N ARG A 336 -7.82 4.23 -8.86
CA ARG A 336 -6.62 5.01 -8.50
C ARG A 336 -5.38 4.55 -9.29
N PRO A 337 -5.13 5.10 -10.49
CA PRO A 337 -4.02 4.66 -11.34
C PRO A 337 -2.63 4.78 -10.70
N GLY A 338 -2.44 5.75 -9.79
CA GLY A 338 -1.20 5.91 -9.01
C GLY A 338 -1.05 4.96 -7.81
N PHE A 339 -1.87 3.92 -7.65
CA PHE A 339 -1.83 3.06 -6.45
C PHE A 339 -0.74 1.99 -6.55
N ALA A 340 0.52 2.40 -6.30
CA ALA A 340 1.72 1.59 -6.46
C ALA A 340 1.61 0.15 -5.89
N LEU A 341 1.00 -0.02 -4.71
CA LEU A 341 0.82 -1.34 -4.08
C LEU A 341 0.00 -2.34 -4.92
N ALA A 342 -0.93 -1.88 -5.76
CA ALA A 342 -1.70 -2.76 -6.64
C ALA A 342 -0.83 -3.36 -7.76
N TYR A 343 0.17 -2.63 -8.25
CA TYR A 343 1.18 -3.17 -9.17
C TYR A 343 2.03 -4.27 -8.52
N LEU A 344 2.31 -4.19 -7.21
CA LEU A 344 2.99 -5.30 -6.50
C LEU A 344 2.13 -6.56 -6.46
N VAL A 345 0.83 -6.44 -6.17
CA VAL A 345 -0.07 -7.62 -6.19
C VAL A 345 -0.18 -8.21 -7.59
N LEU A 346 -0.26 -7.39 -8.65
CA LEU A 346 -0.21 -7.88 -10.03
C LEU A 346 1.12 -8.55 -10.37
N ALA A 347 2.26 -8.00 -9.94
CA ALA A 347 3.57 -8.63 -10.14
C ALA A 347 3.67 -10.00 -9.43
N ASP A 348 3.14 -10.12 -8.22
CA ASP A 348 3.08 -11.37 -7.45
C ASP A 348 2.12 -12.40 -8.09
N VAL A 349 0.97 -11.97 -8.62
CA VAL A 349 0.00 -12.81 -9.36
C VAL A 349 0.61 -13.32 -10.67
N HIS A 350 1.13 -12.44 -11.53
CA HIS A 350 1.75 -12.82 -12.79
C HIS A 350 3.00 -13.68 -12.56
N GLY A 351 3.78 -13.40 -11.52
CA GLY A 351 4.92 -14.23 -11.11
C GLY A 351 4.53 -15.65 -10.73
N ARG A 352 3.44 -15.84 -9.97
CA ARG A 352 2.94 -17.19 -9.63
C ARG A 352 2.37 -17.92 -10.85
N ARG A 353 1.87 -17.20 -11.86
CA ARG A 353 1.40 -17.75 -13.15
C ARG A 353 2.54 -17.99 -14.17
N GLY A 354 3.78 -17.64 -13.86
CA GLY A 354 4.92 -17.74 -14.79
C GLY A 354 4.90 -16.69 -15.91
N GLU A 355 4.05 -15.67 -15.81
CA GLU A 355 3.87 -14.62 -16.82
C GLU A 355 4.95 -13.52 -16.66
N TYR A 356 6.22 -13.93 -16.71
CA TYR A 356 7.37 -13.11 -16.32
C TYR A 356 7.48 -11.76 -17.06
N ALA A 357 7.04 -11.68 -18.32
CA ALA A 357 6.98 -10.42 -19.06
C ALA A 357 5.98 -9.41 -18.45
N ARG A 358 4.81 -9.87 -18.01
CA ARG A 358 3.83 -9.03 -17.28
C ARG A 358 4.31 -8.73 -15.87
N GLN A 359 4.94 -9.70 -15.18
CA GLN A 359 5.55 -9.44 -13.88
C GLN A 359 6.57 -8.31 -13.96
N LEU A 360 7.47 -8.33 -14.95
CA LEU A 360 8.48 -7.28 -15.15
C LEU A 360 7.84 -5.90 -15.35
N GLN A 361 6.84 -5.78 -16.22
CA GLN A 361 6.09 -4.54 -16.45
C GLN A 361 5.47 -3.96 -15.16
N ASN A 362 4.93 -4.83 -14.29
CA ASN A 362 4.33 -4.40 -13.03
C ASN A 362 5.40 -3.99 -11.98
N LEU A 363 6.55 -4.65 -11.93
CA LEU A 363 7.68 -4.25 -11.09
C LEU A 363 8.28 -2.90 -11.55
N ASP A 364 8.35 -2.68 -12.87
CA ASP A 364 8.74 -1.39 -13.47
C ASP A 364 7.73 -0.27 -13.13
N ALA A 365 6.43 -0.56 -13.23
CA ALA A 365 5.37 0.39 -12.88
C ALA A 365 5.41 0.79 -11.40
N TYR A 366 5.65 -0.17 -10.49
CA TYR A 366 5.88 0.15 -9.07
C TYR A 366 7.09 1.06 -8.88
N LEU A 367 8.26 0.73 -9.45
CA LEU A 367 9.48 1.53 -9.28
C LEU A 367 9.41 2.91 -9.93
N LYS A 368 8.53 3.11 -10.92
CA LYS A 368 8.24 4.43 -11.50
C LYS A 368 7.44 5.33 -10.55
N LEU A 369 6.53 4.75 -9.76
CA LEU A 369 5.71 5.48 -8.78
C LEU A 369 6.43 5.66 -7.43
N GLU A 370 7.13 4.62 -6.99
CA GLU A 370 7.79 4.50 -5.69
C GLU A 370 9.26 4.11 -5.90
N PRO A 371 10.13 5.00 -6.42
CA PRO A 371 11.53 4.66 -6.68
C PRO A 371 12.27 4.25 -5.38
N ASP A 372 12.02 4.94 -4.28
CA ASP A 372 12.68 4.73 -2.99
C ASP A 372 11.69 4.46 -1.84
N GLY A 373 10.49 3.98 -2.19
CA GLY A 373 9.48 3.49 -1.25
C GLY A 373 9.89 2.22 -0.49
N PRO A 374 9.08 1.79 0.50
CA PRO A 374 9.49 0.76 1.46
C PRO A 374 9.83 -0.62 0.87
N ALA A 375 9.28 -0.99 -0.29
CA ALA A 375 9.58 -2.27 -0.94
C ALA A 375 10.67 -2.14 -2.02
N SER A 376 11.08 -0.93 -2.41
CA SER A 376 11.75 -0.66 -3.69
C SER A 376 13.15 -1.27 -3.80
N LYS A 377 13.85 -1.51 -2.69
CA LYS A 377 15.08 -2.32 -2.68
C LYS A 377 14.79 -3.77 -3.13
N ARG A 378 13.86 -4.45 -2.46
CA ARG A 378 13.45 -5.84 -2.79
C ARG A 378 12.87 -5.93 -4.20
N VAL A 379 12.13 -4.91 -4.65
CA VAL A 379 11.55 -4.89 -6.00
C VAL A 379 12.63 -4.77 -7.07
N ARG A 380 13.67 -3.94 -6.87
CA ARG A 380 14.86 -3.90 -7.75
C ARG A 380 15.55 -5.28 -7.80
N GLU A 381 15.72 -5.95 -6.65
CA GLU A 381 16.33 -7.29 -6.58
C GLU A 381 15.53 -8.35 -7.34
N VAL A 382 14.20 -8.42 -7.15
CA VAL A 382 13.32 -9.35 -7.88
C VAL A 382 13.29 -9.03 -9.37
N ARG A 383 13.21 -7.75 -9.74
CA ARG A 383 13.21 -7.28 -11.13
C ARG A 383 14.40 -7.81 -11.92
N GLU A 384 15.63 -7.69 -11.40
CA GLU A 384 16.82 -8.18 -12.12
C GLU A 384 16.96 -9.71 -12.12
N VAL A 385 16.15 -10.46 -11.36
CA VAL A 385 15.97 -11.92 -11.56
C VAL A 385 14.99 -12.15 -12.72
N VAL A 386 13.78 -11.60 -12.65
CA VAL A 386 12.72 -11.76 -13.67
C VAL A 386 13.20 -11.32 -15.05
N ARG A 387 13.93 -10.20 -15.12
CA ARG A 387 14.51 -9.65 -16.35
C ARG A 387 15.46 -10.62 -17.05
N ARG A 388 16.30 -11.35 -16.30
CA ARG A 388 17.21 -12.36 -16.87
C ARG A 388 16.46 -13.59 -17.39
N ILE A 389 15.35 -13.96 -16.77
CA ILE A 389 14.47 -15.02 -17.28
C ILE A 389 13.88 -14.58 -18.63
N VAL A 390 13.27 -13.39 -18.69
CA VAL A 390 12.60 -12.86 -19.89
C VAL A 390 13.56 -12.62 -21.07
N PHE A 391 14.81 -12.25 -20.82
CA PHE A 391 15.80 -12.15 -21.90
C PHE A 391 16.28 -13.52 -22.37
N ARG A 392 16.63 -14.44 -21.46
CA ARG A 392 17.09 -15.78 -21.85
C ARG A 392 16.08 -16.52 -22.72
N THR A 393 14.78 -16.43 -22.41
CA THR A 393 13.73 -17.06 -23.24
C THR A 393 13.61 -16.47 -24.65
N LYS A 394 14.17 -15.29 -24.92
CA LYS A 394 14.22 -14.68 -26.27
C LYS A 394 15.49 -15.03 -27.05
N ASP A 395 16.51 -15.55 -26.38
CA ASP A 395 17.74 -16.04 -27.00
C ASP A 395 17.65 -17.56 -27.29
N GLU A 396 16.53 -18.19 -26.91
CA GLU A 396 16.22 -19.63 -27.06
C GLU A 396 15.00 -19.90 -27.98
N GLU A 397 14.41 -18.86 -28.58
CA GLU A 397 13.29 -18.88 -29.56
C GLU A 397 13.75 -18.49 -30.98
#